data_AF-A0A496QES4-F1
#
_entry.id   AF-A0A496QES4-F1
#
_cell.length_a   1.000
_cell.length_b   1.000
_cell.length_c   1.000
_cell.angle_alpha   90.00
_cell.angle_beta   90.00
_cell.angle_gamma   90.00
#
_symmetry.space_group_name_H-M   'P 1'
#
loop_
_entity.id
_entity.type
_entity.pdbx_description
1 polymer ?
#
loop_
_entity_poly.entity_id
_entity_poly.type
_entity_poly.pdbx_seq_one_letter_code
_entity_poly.pdbx_strand_id
1 'polypeptide(L)' 'EKGWRRGVLLPNLSEVDTIEKQLKIALMKAGISPDEDYKIYRFTAKRYY' A
#
# COMPACT_ATOMS: atom_id res chain seq x y z
N GLU A 1 7.78 0.54 -2.81
CA GLU A 1 8.61 -0.34 -3.66
C GLU A 1 10.03 -0.38 -3.14
N LYS A 2 10.73 -1.46 -3.48
CA LYS A 2 12.17 -1.60 -3.30
C LYS A 2 12.74 -2.54 -4.36
N GLY A 3 13.37 -1.96 -5.39
CA GLY A 3 13.79 -2.72 -6.56
C GLY A 3 12.61 -3.38 -7.26
N TRP A 4 12.64 -4.71 -7.40
CA TRP A 4 11.56 -5.49 -8.00
C TRP A 4 10.37 -5.76 -7.05
N ARG A 5 10.54 -5.57 -5.73
CA ARG A 5 9.48 -5.76 -4.74
C ARG A 5 8.49 -4.59 -4.77
N ARG A 6 7.26 -4.88 -5.16
CA ARG A 6 6.19 -3.89 -5.34
C ARG A 6 4.86 -4.46 -4.86
N GLY A 7 4.07 -3.62 -4.21
CA GLY A 7 2.73 -3.95 -3.73
C GLY A 7 1.82 -2.76 -3.88
N VAL A 8 0.55 -3.03 -4.16
CA VAL A 8 -0.49 -2.01 -4.29
C VAL A 8 -1.64 -2.34 -3.36
N LEU A 9 -2.18 -1.32 -2.72
CA LEU A 9 -3.41 -1.41 -1.94
C LEU A 9 -4.42 -0.46 -2.57
N LEU A 10 -5.55 -1.03 -3.00
CA LEU A 10 -6.63 -0.25 -3.59
C LEU A 10 -7.28 0.66 -2.54
N PRO A 11 -7.72 1.86 -2.93
CA PRO A 11 -8.52 2.72 -2.07
C PRO A 11 -9.92 2.12 -1.84
N ASN A 12 -10.64 2.67 -0.85
CA ASN A 12 -12.03 2.32 -0.53
C ASN A 12 -12.24 0.88 0.02
N LEU A 13 -11.37 0.45 0.94
CA LEU A 13 -11.51 -0.80 1.67
C LEU A 13 -12.08 -0.49 3.06
N SER A 14 -13.29 -0.97 3.36
CA SER A 14 -13.99 -0.72 4.64
C SER A 14 -13.22 -1.25 5.86
N GLU A 15 -12.43 -2.31 5.67
CA GLU A 15 -11.62 -2.92 6.72
C GLU A 15 -10.30 -2.16 6.98
N VAL A 16 -9.98 -1.11 6.22
CA VAL A 16 -8.73 -0.33 6.37
C VAL A 16 -9.09 1.11 6.75
N ASP A 17 -9.14 1.36 8.05
CA ASP A 17 -9.62 2.59 8.68
C ASP A 17 -8.51 3.52 9.20
N THR A 18 -7.25 3.05 9.24
CA THR A 18 -6.11 3.86 9.66
C THR A 18 -4.99 3.88 8.62
N ILE A 19 -4.25 5.00 8.60
CA ILE A 19 -3.08 5.15 7.72
C ILE A 19 -2.03 4.08 8.04
N GLU A 20 -1.75 3.83 9.31
CA GLU A 20 -0.77 2.82 9.75
C GLU A 20 -1.13 1.41 9.24
N LYS A 21 -2.41 1.05 9.32
CA LYS A 21 -2.92 -0.23 8.79
C LYS A 21 -2.78 -0.28 7.27
N GLN A 22 -3.08 0.82 6.58
CA GLN A 22 -2.92 0.92 5.13
C GLN A 22 -1.45 0.71 4.72
N LEU A 23 -0.51 1.38 5.40
CA LEU A 23 0.93 1.25 5.18
C LEU A 23 1.40 -0.18 5.41
N LYS A 24 1.01 -0.78 6.54
CA LYS A 24 1.36 -2.16 6.89
C LYS A 24 0.90 -3.15 5.82
N ILE A 25 -0.35 -3.07 5.36
CA ILE A 25 -0.89 -3.97 4.34
C ILE A 25 -0.18 -3.75 2.99
N ALA A 26 0.07 -2.50 2.59
CA ALA A 26 0.78 -2.21 1.36
C ALA A 26 2.21 -2.78 1.35
N LEU A 27 2.92 -2.68 2.48
CA LEU A 27 4.25 -3.27 2.69
C LEU A 27 4.20 -4.80 2.69
N MET A 28 3.23 -5.41 3.38
CA MET A 28 3.00 -6.86 3.36
C MET A 28 2.76 -7.38 1.95
N LYS A 29 1.90 -6.72 1.17
CA LYS A 29 1.64 -7.07 -0.24
C LYS A 29 2.87 -6.91 -1.12
N ALA A 30 3.80 -6.03 -0.76
CA ALA A 30 5.06 -5.84 -1.46
C ALA A 30 6.17 -6.80 -0.99
N GLY A 31 5.97 -7.54 0.11
CA GLY A 31 7.02 -8.33 0.76
C GLY A 31 8.17 -7.46 1.31
N ILE A 32 7.87 -6.26 1.82
CA ILE A 32 8.85 -5.30 2.35
C ILE A 32 8.63 -5.16 3.86
N SER A 33 9.71 -5.26 4.66
CA SER A 33 9.63 -4.95 6.09
C SER A 33 9.54 -3.43 6.33
N PRO A 34 8.78 -2.96 7.35
CA PRO A 34 8.69 -1.53 7.69
C PRO A 34 10.01 -0.91 8.13
N ASP A 35 10.97 -1.72 8.60
CA ASP A 35 12.28 -1.26 9.08
C ASP A 35 13.32 -1.13 7.95
N GLU A 36 12.99 -1.52 6.72
CA GLU A 36 13.88 -1.33 5.58
C GLU A 36 13.64 0.02 4.89
N ASP A 37 14.63 0.54 4.16
CA ASP A 37 14.39 1.67 3.26
C ASP A 37 13.47 1.27 2.10
N TYR A 38 12.42 2.06 1.84
CA TYR A 38 11.47 1.86 0.74
C TYR A 38 10.91 3.20 0.24
N LYS A 39 10.45 3.20 -1.01
CA LYS A 39 9.68 4.33 -1.57
C LYS A 39 8.20 4.07 -1.44
N ILE A 40 7.43 5.11 -1.09
CA ILE A 40 5.98 5.03 -1.01
C ILE A 40 5.31 6.01 -1.98
N TYR A 41 4.18 5.58 -2.55
CA TYR A 41 3.41 6.34 -3.51
C TYR A 41 1.94 6.33 -3.12
N ARG A 42 1.23 7.41 -3.45
CA ARG A 42 -0.21 7.54 -3.22
C ARG A 42 -0.91 7.78 -4.56
N PHE A 43 -2.09 7.20 -4.72
CA PHE A 43 -2.94 7.40 -5.89
C PHE A 43 -4.42 7.42 -5.46
N THR A 44 -5.27 7.92 -6.35
CA THR A 44 -6.73 7.86 -6.24
C THR A 44 -7.29 7.08 -7.42
N ALA A 45 -8.43 6.42 -7.23
CA ALA A 45 -9.11 5.67 -8.29
C ALA A 45 -10.54 6.17 -8.41
N LYS A 46 -11.01 6.37 -9.65
CA LYS A 46 -12.40 6.70 -9.98
C LYS A 46 -13.00 5.54 -10.76
N ARG A 47 -14.08 4.97 -10.26
CA ARG A 47 -14.81 3.88 -10.93
C ARG A 47 -15.94 4.47 -11.77
N TYR A 48 -16.02 4.05 -13.03
CA TYR A 48 -17.10 4.36 -13.96
C TYR A 48 -17.97 3.10 -14.13
N TYR A 49 -19.28 3.28 -14.32
CA TYR A 49 -20.28 2.21 -14.48
C TYR A 49 -20.92 2.30 -15.86
#